data_AF-A0A371D7I6-F1
#
_entry.id   AF-A0A371D7I6-F1
#
_cell.length_a   1.000
_cell.length_b   1.000
_cell.length_c   1.000
_cell.angle_alpha   90.00
_cell.angle_beta   90.00
_cell.angle_gamma   90.00
#
_symmetry.space_group_name_H-M   'P 1'
#
loop_
_entity.id
_entity.type
_entity.pdbx_description
1 polymer ?
#
loop_
_entity_poly.entity_id
_entity_poly.type
_entity_poly.pdbx_seq_one_letter_code
_entity_poly.pdbx_strand_id
1 'polypeptide(L)'
;MSQTITVSDFQSSNEPWSGILKFETGAEIMGFIILTLCSDSDSRLSALEGFHFSTGLIASSVAEMLKAFILRFSLTMNITHLTMDYAEEFFGSSPGLAEAFAALKTIKYVKIHDVGIHGVLFLQNTRSCFVSVDLTMAAVFEQHPRCLQPPSSAGRRVTVRNPIVLLHGAQNDLVALTASGCRTLHPDDSGYCQVYPNVRTLDLQDNDLPVTTHYTHAFPNLSKLRVETSPDVLSALAVSKSDSVTKSRSRNCDQQLKTGTWKSLDACHAPLVDHFMLCLICPVKELHVFGPHMNPDMLYQVLKTTQPSALSLRSFFLADLATRRFAKLLCQPCAVNLKRLELFICIKSADVDVAGNLDQLLSALRPLKIVSLSVSISCFFPKRSKSAGRRDEESKDEAENYLKDLSLDVLTARLQADIPSLETVSLALEGHSHRPRTKMVIGAVLEG
;
A
#
# COMPACT_ATOMS: atom_id res chain seq x y z
N MET A 1 -6.62 12.48 15.23
CA MET A 1 -7.71 11.75 14.54
C MET A 1 -8.93 12.64 14.64
N SER A 2 -9.43 13.17 13.53
CA SER A 2 -10.66 13.96 13.53
C SER A 2 -11.85 13.06 13.85
N GLN A 3 -12.82 13.60 14.58
CA GLN A 3 -14.05 12.90 14.93
C GLN A 3 -14.99 12.88 13.72
N THR A 4 -15.52 11.70 13.38
CA THR A 4 -16.59 11.55 12.39
C THR A 4 -17.93 11.75 13.07
N ILE A 5 -18.81 12.54 12.47
CA ILE A 5 -20.14 12.88 13.00
C ILE A 5 -21.19 12.55 11.93
N THR A 6 -22.35 12.04 12.37
CA THR A 6 -23.47 11.68 11.49
C THR A 6 -24.56 12.74 11.51
N VAL A 7 -25.34 12.88 10.43
CA VAL A 7 -26.41 13.89 10.34
C VAL A 7 -27.44 13.79 11.48
N SER A 8 -27.67 12.60 12.02
CA SER A 8 -28.54 12.37 13.19
C SER A 8 -28.05 13.07 14.46
N ASP A 9 -26.74 13.21 14.65
CA ASP A 9 -26.18 13.85 15.84
C ASP A 9 -26.53 15.35 15.92
N PHE A 10 -26.83 15.98 14.76
CA PHE A 10 -27.03 17.42 14.64
C PHE A 10 -28.44 17.91 14.92
N GLN A 11 -29.45 17.02 14.89
CA GLN A 11 -30.83 17.44 15.16
C GLN A 11 -31.05 17.81 16.63
N SER A 12 -30.08 17.54 17.51
CA SER A 12 -30.23 17.65 18.96
C SER A 12 -29.37 18.71 19.67
N SER A 13 -28.38 19.33 19.00
CA SER A 13 -27.43 20.24 19.65
C SER A 13 -27.31 21.63 18.99
N ASN A 14 -27.16 22.67 19.83
CA ASN A 14 -26.86 24.04 19.39
C ASN A 14 -25.35 24.32 19.30
N GLU A 15 -24.51 23.31 19.51
CA GLU A 15 -23.05 23.46 19.53
C GLU A 15 -22.47 23.60 18.11
N PRO A 16 -21.38 24.36 17.93
CA PRO A 16 -20.71 24.51 16.63
C PRO A 16 -20.19 23.16 16.12
N TRP A 17 -20.31 22.93 14.82
CA TRP A 17 -19.97 21.65 14.18
C TRP A 17 -18.46 21.50 14.02
N SER A 18 -17.80 20.77 14.92
CA SER A 18 -16.37 20.45 14.78
C SER A 18 -16.20 18.98 14.42
N GLY A 19 -15.71 18.69 13.21
CA GLY A 19 -15.41 17.33 12.76
C GLY A 19 -15.66 17.09 11.27
N ILE A 20 -15.64 15.82 10.89
CA ILE A 20 -15.93 15.37 9.52
C ILE A 20 -17.37 14.88 9.46
N LEU A 21 -18.18 15.54 8.65
CA LEU A 21 -19.59 15.19 8.46
C LEU A 21 -19.73 14.05 7.46
N LYS A 22 -20.31 12.92 7.91
CA LYS A 22 -20.55 11.74 7.08
C LYS A 22 -21.97 11.71 6.52
N PHE A 23 -22.08 11.40 5.24
CA PHE A 23 -23.33 11.18 4.52
C PHE A 23 -23.37 9.78 3.90
N GLU A 24 -24.36 8.99 4.28
CA GLU A 24 -24.62 7.64 3.77
C GLU A 24 -25.77 7.63 2.76
N THR A 25 -26.61 8.67 2.75
CA THR A 25 -27.73 8.77 1.81
C THR A 25 -27.92 10.18 1.23
N GLY A 26 -28.60 10.27 0.08
CA GLY A 26 -29.01 11.56 -0.48
C GLY A 26 -29.99 12.36 0.42
N ALA A 27 -30.78 11.66 1.26
CA ALA A 27 -31.70 12.32 2.18
C ALA A 27 -30.96 13.09 3.29
N GLU A 28 -29.85 12.54 3.79
CA GLU A 28 -28.98 13.19 4.77
C GLU A 28 -28.29 14.44 4.19
N ILE A 29 -27.83 14.36 2.93
CA ILE A 29 -27.27 15.51 2.21
C ILE A 29 -28.32 16.62 2.11
N MET A 30 -29.54 16.28 1.69
CA MET A 30 -30.64 17.23 1.59
C MET A 30 -31.00 17.83 2.97
N GLY A 31 -31.08 17.00 4.01
CA GLY A 31 -31.36 17.44 5.37
C GLY A 31 -30.32 18.43 5.90
N PHE A 32 -29.04 18.17 5.66
CA PHE A 32 -27.94 19.08 6.01
C PHE A 32 -28.02 20.42 5.27
N ILE A 33 -28.30 20.39 3.96
CA ILE A 33 -28.42 21.62 3.16
C ILE A 33 -29.59 22.47 3.68
N ILE A 34 -30.75 21.86 3.91
CA ILE A 34 -31.94 22.56 4.43
C ILE A 34 -31.64 23.15 5.81
N LEU A 35 -31.07 22.35 6.72
CA LEU A 35 -30.73 22.80 8.07
C LEU A 35 -29.76 24.00 8.05
N THR A 36 -28.75 23.96 7.18
CA THR A 36 -27.76 25.03 7.05
C THR A 36 -28.38 26.30 6.47
N LEU A 37 -29.24 26.17 5.45
CA LEU A 37 -29.94 27.30 4.85
C LEU A 37 -30.96 27.96 5.78
N CYS A 38 -31.50 27.21 6.74
CA CYS A 38 -32.45 27.71 7.75
C CYS A 38 -31.78 28.28 9.02
N SER A 39 -30.46 28.18 9.15
CA SER A 39 -29.70 28.58 10.36
C SER A 39 -28.67 29.68 10.04
N ASP A 40 -27.93 30.15 11.06
CA ASP A 40 -26.73 30.96 10.85
C ASP A 40 -25.64 30.11 10.18
N SER A 41 -25.52 30.24 8.85
CA SER A 41 -24.66 29.38 8.02
C SER A 41 -23.18 29.62 8.25
N ASP A 42 -22.77 30.84 8.57
CA ASP A 42 -21.37 31.24 8.50
C ASP A 42 -20.57 30.69 9.70
N SER A 43 -21.15 30.76 10.91
CA SER A 43 -20.53 30.22 12.12
C SER A 43 -20.43 28.68 12.09
N ARG A 44 -21.43 28.01 11.52
CA ARG A 44 -21.47 26.54 11.42
C ARG A 44 -20.55 25.98 10.34
N LEU A 45 -20.53 26.60 9.16
CA LEU A 45 -19.70 26.13 8.03
C LEU A 45 -18.20 26.39 8.23
N SER A 46 -17.85 27.43 9.00
CA SER A 46 -16.44 27.74 9.31
C SER A 46 -15.83 26.77 10.32
N ALA A 47 -16.64 26.15 11.18
CA ALA A 47 -16.19 25.14 12.15
C ALA A 47 -16.01 23.75 11.52
N LEU A 48 -16.67 23.48 10.39
CA LEU A 48 -16.68 22.16 9.77
C LEU A 48 -15.31 21.82 9.16
N GLU A 49 -14.74 20.68 9.56
CA GLU A 49 -13.40 20.27 9.10
C GLU A 49 -13.45 19.58 7.73
N GLY A 50 -14.52 18.84 7.45
CA GLY A 50 -14.60 18.07 6.22
C GLY A 50 -15.89 17.32 5.94
N PHE A 51 -15.91 16.67 4.79
CA PHE A 51 -17.02 15.83 4.32
C PHE A 51 -16.55 14.40 4.05
N HIS A 52 -17.41 13.44 4.37
CA HIS A 52 -17.28 12.04 3.96
C HIS A 52 -18.57 11.58 3.28
N PHE A 53 -18.51 11.30 1.97
CA PHE A 53 -19.63 10.76 1.21
C PHE A 53 -19.45 9.24 1.02
N SER A 54 -20.26 8.47 1.75
CA SER A 54 -20.37 7.01 1.63
C SER A 54 -21.53 6.57 0.74
N THR A 55 -22.16 7.51 0.01
CA THR A 55 -23.22 7.24 -0.97
C THR A 55 -22.66 7.30 -2.38
N GLY A 56 -23.09 6.38 -3.25
CA GLY A 56 -22.86 6.43 -4.70
C GLY A 56 -23.85 7.35 -5.39
N LEU A 57 -24.53 6.84 -6.41
CA LEU A 57 -25.52 7.59 -7.17
C LEU A 57 -26.60 8.22 -6.26
N ILE A 58 -26.78 9.54 -6.36
CA ILE A 58 -27.84 10.27 -5.66
C ILE A 58 -28.86 10.84 -6.66
N ALA A 59 -30.07 11.13 -6.18
CA ALA A 59 -31.11 11.74 -7.01
C ALA A 59 -30.62 13.08 -7.59
N SER A 60 -30.86 13.32 -8.87
CA SER A 60 -30.36 14.53 -9.57
C SER A 60 -30.80 15.83 -8.91
N SER A 61 -32.00 15.88 -8.32
CA SER A 61 -32.46 17.04 -7.56
C SER A 61 -31.61 17.33 -6.31
N VAL A 62 -31.14 16.30 -5.61
CA VAL A 62 -30.23 16.42 -4.46
C VAL A 62 -28.85 16.85 -4.93
N ALA A 63 -28.35 16.26 -6.02
CA ALA A 63 -27.05 16.60 -6.59
C ALA A 63 -26.98 18.06 -7.07
N GLU A 64 -28.02 18.54 -7.76
CA GLU A 64 -28.15 19.94 -8.18
C GLU A 64 -28.22 20.90 -6.99
N MET A 65 -28.95 20.52 -5.93
CA MET A 65 -29.02 21.30 -4.70
C MET A 65 -27.66 21.37 -4.00
N LEU A 66 -26.93 20.26 -3.91
CA LEU A 66 -25.59 20.20 -3.34
C LEU A 66 -24.59 21.03 -4.15
N LYS A 67 -24.65 20.94 -5.48
CA LYS A 67 -23.84 21.76 -6.39
C LYS A 67 -24.05 23.25 -6.12
N ALA A 68 -25.30 23.70 -6.09
CA ALA A 68 -25.65 25.09 -5.83
C ALA A 68 -25.20 25.54 -4.42
N PHE A 69 -25.34 24.66 -3.43
CA PHE A 69 -24.90 24.90 -2.06
C PHE A 69 -23.37 25.11 -1.96
N ILE A 70 -22.59 24.19 -2.54
CA ILE A 70 -21.12 24.29 -2.55
C ILE A 70 -20.67 25.57 -3.25
N LEU A 71 -21.23 25.90 -4.41
CA LEU A 71 -20.86 27.11 -5.13
C LEU A 71 -21.16 28.37 -4.32
N ARG A 72 -22.34 28.42 -3.67
CA ARG A 72 -22.76 29.55 -2.83
C ARG A 72 -21.85 29.77 -1.62
N PHE A 73 -21.40 28.69 -0.98
CA PHE A 73 -20.64 28.77 0.28
C PHE A 73 -19.15 28.42 0.14
N SER A 74 -18.64 28.26 -1.07
CA SER A 74 -17.24 27.88 -1.34
C SER A 74 -16.19 28.80 -0.70
N LEU A 75 -16.54 30.07 -0.45
CA LEU A 75 -15.65 31.05 0.19
C LEU A 75 -15.72 31.03 1.73
N THR A 76 -16.83 30.57 2.32
CA THR A 76 -17.02 30.50 3.78
C THR A 76 -16.65 29.13 4.33
N MET A 77 -16.72 28.09 3.50
CA MET A 77 -16.33 26.72 3.82
C MET A 77 -14.81 26.57 3.97
N ASN A 78 -14.37 26.20 5.18
CA ASN A 78 -12.97 25.87 5.45
C ASN A 78 -12.74 24.35 5.47
N ILE A 79 -13.25 23.66 4.45
CA ILE A 79 -13.20 22.21 4.33
C ILE A 79 -11.78 21.76 4.01
N THR A 80 -11.14 21.12 4.97
CA THR A 80 -9.77 20.60 4.86
C THR A 80 -9.71 19.12 4.51
N HIS A 81 -10.76 18.35 4.79
CA HIS A 81 -10.83 16.91 4.54
C HIS A 81 -11.98 16.56 3.60
N LEU A 82 -11.71 15.73 2.60
CA LEU A 82 -12.71 15.18 1.70
C LEU A 82 -12.49 13.67 1.53
N THR A 83 -13.48 12.87 1.89
CA THR A 83 -13.52 11.42 1.63
C THR A 83 -14.72 11.07 0.77
N MET A 84 -14.52 10.24 -0.24
CA MET A 84 -15.57 9.75 -1.14
C MET A 84 -15.38 8.26 -1.43
N ASP A 85 -16.37 7.43 -1.10
CA ASP A 85 -16.28 5.97 -1.25
C ASP A 85 -16.69 5.50 -2.66
N TYR A 86 -17.53 6.26 -3.35
CA TYR A 86 -18.13 5.93 -4.65
C TYR A 86 -18.09 7.15 -5.58
N ALA A 87 -16.91 7.72 -5.77
CA ALA A 87 -16.77 9.05 -6.33
C ALA A 87 -17.28 9.18 -7.76
N GLU A 88 -17.11 8.14 -8.59
CA GLU A 88 -17.56 8.17 -9.98
C GLU A 88 -19.08 8.28 -10.10
N GLU A 89 -19.82 7.42 -9.39
CA GLU A 89 -21.29 7.47 -9.38
C GLU A 89 -21.81 8.75 -8.72
N PHE A 90 -21.16 9.17 -7.62
CA PHE A 90 -21.53 10.38 -6.90
C PHE A 90 -21.38 11.62 -7.78
N PHE A 91 -20.21 11.84 -8.37
CA PHE A 91 -20.00 12.97 -9.28
C PHE A 91 -20.81 12.87 -10.57
N GLY A 92 -21.07 11.64 -11.05
CA GLY A 92 -21.94 11.38 -12.20
C GLY A 92 -23.42 11.66 -11.96
N SER A 93 -23.83 11.94 -10.72
CA SER A 93 -25.24 12.21 -10.37
C SER A 93 -25.78 13.52 -10.95
N SER A 94 -24.90 14.48 -11.30
CA SER A 94 -25.26 15.77 -11.90
C SER A 94 -24.09 16.35 -12.71
N PRO A 95 -24.33 16.91 -13.90
CA PRO A 95 -23.34 17.73 -14.61
C PRO A 95 -22.85 18.89 -13.74
N GLY A 96 -21.54 19.14 -13.74
CA GLY A 96 -20.92 20.24 -13.00
C GLY A 96 -20.66 19.96 -11.51
N LEU A 97 -21.05 18.78 -10.99
CA LEU A 97 -20.88 18.49 -9.57
C LEU A 97 -19.41 18.33 -9.19
N ALA A 98 -18.63 17.60 -10.00
CA ALA A 98 -17.18 17.47 -9.83
C ALA A 98 -16.49 18.84 -9.80
N GLU A 99 -16.88 19.74 -10.69
CA GLU A 99 -16.34 21.09 -10.80
C GLU A 99 -16.74 21.99 -9.62
N ALA A 100 -17.94 21.82 -9.07
CA ALA A 100 -18.32 22.53 -7.85
C ALA A 100 -17.46 22.12 -6.66
N PHE A 101 -17.17 20.82 -6.50
CA PHE A 101 -16.20 20.36 -5.50
C PHE A 101 -14.79 20.87 -5.78
N ALA A 102 -14.37 20.90 -7.05
CA ALA A 102 -13.07 21.42 -7.46
C ALA A 102 -12.89 22.93 -7.17
N ALA A 103 -14.00 23.67 -7.02
CA ALA A 103 -13.98 25.08 -6.66
C ALA A 103 -13.61 25.33 -5.18
N LEU A 104 -13.68 24.31 -4.33
CA LEU A 104 -13.20 24.38 -2.95
C LEU A 104 -11.68 24.51 -2.95
N LYS A 105 -11.14 25.51 -2.25
CA LYS A 105 -9.71 25.84 -2.24
C LYS A 105 -8.97 25.37 -0.99
N THR A 106 -9.72 24.95 0.02
CA THR A 106 -9.23 24.70 1.38
C THR A 106 -8.91 23.23 1.63
N ILE A 107 -9.19 22.34 0.67
CA ILE A 107 -9.01 20.90 0.82
C ILE A 107 -7.52 20.57 0.86
N LYS A 108 -7.08 19.88 1.91
CA LYS A 108 -5.69 19.45 2.10
C LYS A 108 -5.53 17.94 2.08
N TYR A 109 -6.54 17.22 2.56
CA TYR A 109 -6.52 15.77 2.70
C TYR A 109 -7.66 15.19 1.86
N VAL A 110 -7.31 14.42 0.86
CA VAL A 110 -8.26 13.82 -0.08
C VAL A 110 -8.14 12.32 -0.05
N LYS A 111 -9.26 11.63 0.11
CA LYS A 111 -9.38 10.20 -0.06
C LYS A 111 -10.54 9.88 -1.01
N ILE A 112 -10.24 9.36 -2.19
CA ILE A 112 -11.24 9.12 -3.23
C ILE A 112 -11.12 7.69 -3.71
N HIS A 113 -12.16 6.92 -3.46
CA HIS A 113 -12.34 5.61 -4.03
C HIS A 113 -13.18 5.70 -5.30
N ASP A 114 -12.95 4.74 -6.20
CA ASP A 114 -13.63 4.63 -7.48
C ASP A 114 -13.41 5.88 -8.37
N VAL A 115 -12.15 6.28 -8.56
CA VAL A 115 -11.79 7.39 -9.44
C VAL A 115 -11.98 6.97 -10.91
N GLY A 116 -13.07 7.42 -11.52
CA GLY A 116 -13.34 7.31 -12.96
C GLY A 116 -13.17 8.64 -13.70
N ILE A 117 -13.97 8.89 -14.74
CA ILE A 117 -13.85 10.11 -15.57
C ILE A 117 -14.26 11.36 -14.80
N HIS A 118 -15.28 11.28 -13.94
CA HIS A 118 -15.74 12.41 -13.16
C HIS A 118 -14.79 12.69 -11.99
N GLY A 119 -14.26 11.65 -11.34
CA GLY A 119 -13.21 11.80 -10.33
C GLY A 119 -11.94 12.46 -10.90
N VAL A 120 -11.55 12.09 -12.12
CA VAL A 120 -10.43 12.72 -12.84
C VAL A 120 -10.71 14.18 -13.14
N LEU A 121 -11.93 14.52 -13.56
CA LEU A 121 -12.33 15.91 -13.80
C LEU A 121 -12.21 16.77 -12.54
N PHE A 122 -12.64 16.24 -11.38
CA PHE A 122 -12.44 16.88 -10.09
C PHE A 122 -10.94 17.12 -9.79
N LEU A 123 -10.12 16.07 -9.90
CA LEU A 123 -8.68 16.15 -9.60
C LEU A 123 -7.92 17.11 -10.52
N GLN A 124 -8.31 17.20 -11.79
CA GLN A 124 -7.67 18.09 -12.77
C GLN A 124 -8.08 19.56 -12.60
N ASN A 125 -9.32 19.82 -12.19
CA ASN A 125 -9.86 21.17 -12.08
C ASN A 125 -9.72 21.78 -10.69
N THR A 126 -9.34 20.98 -9.70
CA THR A 126 -9.23 21.42 -8.31
C THR A 126 -8.20 22.55 -8.17
N ARG A 127 -8.55 23.54 -7.36
CA ARG A 127 -7.64 24.63 -6.98
C ARG A 127 -7.09 24.48 -5.57
N SER A 128 -7.34 23.33 -4.95
CA SER A 128 -6.89 23.01 -3.61
C SER A 128 -5.41 22.60 -3.59
N CYS A 129 -4.72 23.00 -2.54
CA CYS A 129 -3.33 22.64 -2.25
C CYS A 129 -3.28 21.33 -1.47
N PHE A 130 -3.39 20.19 -2.16
CA PHE A 130 -3.40 18.89 -1.49
C PHE A 130 -2.05 18.60 -0.82
N VAL A 131 -2.11 18.25 0.46
CA VAL A 131 -0.96 17.81 1.28
C VAL A 131 -0.86 16.29 1.27
N SER A 132 -2.00 15.59 1.34
CA SER A 132 -2.07 14.13 1.30
C SER A 132 -3.21 13.67 0.41
N VAL A 133 -2.94 12.70 -0.43
CA VAL A 133 -3.90 12.15 -1.40
C VAL A 133 -3.88 10.62 -1.33
N ASP A 134 -5.06 10.01 -1.19
CA ASP A 134 -5.31 8.56 -1.26
C ASP A 134 -6.33 8.28 -2.38
N LEU A 135 -5.90 7.63 -3.47
CA LEU A 135 -6.74 7.36 -4.64
C LEU A 135 -6.90 5.87 -4.88
N THR A 136 -8.13 5.40 -5.10
CA THR A 136 -8.37 4.08 -5.70
C THR A 136 -9.02 4.28 -7.05
N MET A 137 -8.32 3.96 -8.13
CA MET A 137 -8.87 4.06 -9.48
C MET A 137 -9.99 3.04 -9.66
N ALA A 138 -11.07 3.45 -10.31
CA ALA A 138 -12.17 2.55 -10.66
C ALA A 138 -11.63 1.34 -11.43
N ALA A 139 -12.11 0.12 -11.22
CA ALA A 139 -11.71 -0.98 -12.10
C ALA A 139 -12.15 -0.63 -13.54
N VAL A 140 -11.25 -0.73 -14.55
CA VAL A 140 -11.76 -0.77 -15.93
C VAL A 140 -12.42 -2.14 -16.04
N PHE A 141 -13.73 -2.23 -15.78
CA PHE A 141 -14.45 -3.36 -16.31
C PHE A 141 -14.34 -3.22 -17.83
N GLU A 142 -13.49 -4.04 -18.47
CA GLU A 142 -13.32 -4.11 -19.92
C GLU A 142 -14.64 -4.47 -20.66
N GLN A 143 -15.76 -4.55 -19.93
CA GLN A 143 -17.05 -5.09 -20.35
C GLN A 143 -18.22 -4.10 -20.26
N HIS A 144 -18.02 -2.79 -20.39
CA HIS A 144 -19.13 -1.91 -20.80
C HIS A 144 -18.99 -1.47 -22.28
N PRO A 145 -19.34 -2.37 -23.23
CA PRO A 145 -19.22 -2.10 -24.67
C PRO A 145 -20.25 -1.10 -25.23
N ARG A 146 -21.02 -0.37 -24.40
CA ARG A 146 -22.20 0.37 -24.91
C ARG A 146 -22.42 1.80 -24.42
N CYS A 147 -21.70 2.27 -23.41
CA CYS A 147 -21.90 3.62 -22.92
C CYS A 147 -20.59 4.40 -23.07
N LEU A 148 -20.59 5.32 -24.03
CA LEU A 148 -19.52 6.25 -24.35
C LEU A 148 -18.32 5.61 -25.06
N GLN A 149 -18.47 5.36 -26.37
CA GLN A 149 -17.30 5.45 -27.22
C GLN A 149 -16.71 6.86 -27.00
N PRO A 150 -15.48 6.99 -26.48
CA PRO A 150 -14.82 8.29 -26.48
C PRO A 150 -14.82 8.77 -27.94
N PRO A 151 -15.16 10.05 -28.20
CA PRO A 151 -15.23 10.58 -29.56
C PRO A 151 -13.96 10.17 -30.30
N SER A 152 -14.15 9.63 -31.51
CA SER A 152 -13.13 8.99 -32.35
C SER A 152 -12.04 9.95 -32.86
N SER A 153 -11.69 11.00 -32.12
CA SER A 153 -10.47 11.78 -32.31
C SER A 153 -9.27 10.91 -31.95
N ALA A 154 -8.87 10.10 -32.93
CA ALA A 154 -7.66 9.31 -32.96
C ALA A 154 -6.46 10.16 -32.51
N GLY A 155 -5.86 9.82 -31.37
CA GLY A 155 -4.54 10.33 -31.03
C GLY A 155 -4.18 10.38 -29.55
N ARG A 156 -5.13 10.56 -28.64
CA ARG A 156 -4.84 10.65 -27.19
C ARG A 156 -5.80 9.79 -26.39
N ARG A 157 -5.50 8.48 -26.28
CA ARG A 157 -6.00 7.70 -25.14
C ARG A 157 -5.31 8.27 -23.90
N VAL A 158 -6.00 9.22 -23.27
CA VAL A 158 -5.47 10.03 -22.18
C VAL A 158 -4.92 9.13 -21.07
N THR A 159 -3.83 9.61 -20.45
CA THR A 159 -3.19 9.14 -19.22
C THR A 159 -4.10 9.29 -17.99
N VAL A 160 -5.39 8.92 -18.13
CA VAL A 160 -6.49 9.21 -17.20
C VAL A 160 -6.23 8.65 -15.80
N ARG A 161 -5.37 7.65 -15.66
CA ARG A 161 -5.12 6.94 -14.40
C ARG A 161 -3.72 7.13 -13.84
N ASN A 162 -3.03 8.16 -14.29
CA ASN A 162 -1.68 8.43 -13.86
C ASN A 162 -1.67 9.52 -12.77
N PRO A 163 -1.47 9.18 -11.49
CA PRO A 163 -1.53 10.17 -10.41
C PRO A 163 -0.46 11.27 -10.55
N ILE A 164 0.68 10.99 -11.21
CA ILE A 164 1.72 11.99 -11.50
C ILE A 164 1.17 13.11 -12.40
N VAL A 165 0.28 12.78 -13.34
CA VAL A 165 -0.32 13.76 -14.25
C VAL A 165 -1.59 14.37 -13.64
N LEU A 166 -2.41 13.57 -12.98
CA LEU A 166 -3.68 14.02 -12.41
C LEU A 166 -3.48 15.10 -11.35
N LEU A 167 -2.49 14.93 -10.48
CA LEU A 167 -2.25 15.81 -9.34
C LEU A 167 -1.34 17.00 -9.67
N HIS A 168 -1.21 17.37 -10.94
CA HIS A 168 -0.28 18.43 -11.38
C HIS A 168 -0.48 19.77 -10.64
N GLY A 169 -1.69 20.09 -10.20
CA GLY A 169 -1.99 21.30 -9.41
C GLY A 169 -1.42 21.28 -7.99
N ALA A 170 -1.11 20.09 -7.44
CA ALA A 170 -0.61 19.91 -6.08
C ALA A 170 0.92 19.71 -6.00
N GLN A 171 1.66 19.97 -7.08
CA GLN A 171 3.11 19.72 -7.16
C GLN A 171 3.90 20.27 -5.98
N ASN A 172 3.60 21.50 -5.57
CA ASN A 172 4.36 22.19 -4.53
C ASN A 172 3.92 21.85 -3.10
N ASP A 173 2.74 21.26 -2.92
CA ASP A 173 2.13 21.08 -1.59
C ASP A 173 2.06 19.62 -1.17
N LEU A 174 2.07 18.68 -2.12
CA LEU A 174 1.91 17.26 -1.86
C LEU A 174 3.10 16.70 -1.07
N VAL A 175 2.79 16.02 0.04
CA VAL A 175 3.76 15.38 0.95
C VAL A 175 3.63 13.86 0.93
N ALA A 176 2.40 13.36 0.79
CA ALA A 176 2.10 11.93 0.76
C ALA A 176 1.12 11.59 -0.35
N LEU A 177 1.42 10.51 -1.08
CA LEU A 177 0.58 9.98 -2.14
C LEU A 177 0.40 8.47 -1.93
N THR A 178 -0.85 8.05 -1.74
CA THR A 178 -1.28 6.66 -1.83
C THR A 178 -2.16 6.53 -3.07
N ALA A 179 -1.91 5.53 -3.91
CA ALA A 179 -2.72 5.30 -5.08
C ALA A 179 -2.79 3.82 -5.45
N SER A 180 -3.96 3.37 -5.92
CA SER A 180 -4.15 2.00 -6.41
C SER A 180 -4.89 1.92 -7.73
N GLY A 181 -4.64 0.85 -8.50
CA GLY A 181 -5.22 0.67 -9.84
C GLY A 181 -4.72 1.68 -10.88
N CYS A 182 -3.56 2.31 -10.65
CA CYS A 182 -3.00 3.35 -11.50
C CYS A 182 -2.23 2.79 -12.70
N ARG A 183 -2.09 3.64 -13.72
CA ARG A 183 -1.22 3.40 -14.88
C ARG A 183 -0.13 4.45 -14.93
N THR A 184 1.05 4.10 -14.42
CA THR A 184 2.22 4.95 -14.32
C THR A 184 3.16 4.87 -15.53
N LEU A 185 2.82 4.05 -16.53
CA LEU A 185 3.48 4.08 -17.84
C LEU A 185 3.06 5.31 -18.63
N HIS A 186 4.04 6.11 -19.06
CA HIS A 186 3.82 7.19 -20.02
C HIS A 186 3.77 6.57 -21.44
N PRO A 187 2.82 6.96 -22.30
CA PRO A 187 2.71 6.41 -23.66
C PRO A 187 3.93 6.75 -24.53
N ASP A 188 4.58 7.88 -24.25
CA ASP A 188 5.80 8.32 -24.90
C ASP A 188 6.98 8.17 -23.91
N ASP A 189 8.15 7.70 -24.36
CA ASP A 189 9.35 7.60 -23.50
C ASP A 189 9.88 8.98 -23.00
N SER A 190 9.19 10.08 -23.28
CA SER A 190 9.61 11.46 -22.99
C SER A 190 9.54 11.86 -21.51
N GLY A 191 9.14 10.97 -20.60
CA GLY A 191 9.01 11.25 -19.18
C GLY A 191 7.91 12.26 -18.84
N TYR A 192 7.72 12.54 -17.55
CA TYR A 192 6.76 13.53 -17.04
C TYR A 192 7.42 14.90 -16.90
N CYS A 193 6.65 15.99 -17.04
CA CYS A 193 7.13 17.32 -16.65
C CYS A 193 6.82 17.66 -15.19
N GLN A 194 5.93 16.89 -14.56
CA GLN A 194 5.51 17.11 -13.18
C GLN A 194 6.59 16.66 -12.19
N VAL A 195 6.89 17.53 -11.22
CA VAL A 195 7.84 17.26 -10.14
C VAL A 195 7.18 17.64 -8.82
N TYR A 196 7.22 16.74 -7.86
CA TYR A 196 6.64 16.86 -6.54
C TYR A 196 7.75 16.89 -5.49
N PRO A 197 8.42 18.05 -5.30
CA PRO A 197 9.62 18.13 -4.47
C PRO A 197 9.40 17.86 -2.98
N ASN A 198 8.15 17.95 -2.50
CA ASN A 198 7.81 17.77 -1.09
C ASN A 198 7.32 16.37 -0.74
N VAL A 199 7.08 15.51 -1.74
CA VAL A 199 6.63 14.14 -1.50
C VAL A 199 7.72 13.33 -0.81
N ARG A 200 7.40 12.81 0.37
CA ARG A 200 8.28 11.94 1.17
C ARG A 200 7.79 10.51 1.23
N THR A 201 6.49 10.29 1.06
CA THR A 201 5.87 8.96 1.10
C THR A 201 5.06 8.71 -0.17
N LEU A 202 5.38 7.62 -0.85
CA LEU A 202 4.69 7.15 -2.04
C LEU A 202 4.28 5.69 -1.81
N ASP A 203 2.99 5.40 -1.88
CA ASP A 203 2.42 4.06 -1.74
C ASP A 203 1.56 3.73 -2.96
N LEU A 204 2.08 2.86 -3.83
CA LEU A 204 1.46 2.46 -5.09
C LEU A 204 1.07 0.99 -4.99
N GLN A 205 -0.22 0.67 -4.92
CA GLN A 205 -0.73 -0.71 -4.84
C GLN A 205 -1.53 -1.14 -6.08
N ASP A 206 -1.46 -2.40 -6.48
CA ASP A 206 -2.25 -2.93 -7.61
C ASP A 206 -2.09 -2.11 -8.91
N ASN A 207 -0.85 -1.75 -9.27
CA ASN A 207 -0.56 -0.89 -10.43
C ASN A 207 0.02 -1.66 -11.62
N ASP A 208 0.30 -0.93 -12.69
CA ASP A 208 1.15 -1.43 -13.79
C ASP A 208 2.61 -1.66 -13.36
N LEU A 209 3.44 -2.09 -14.31
CA LEU A 209 4.84 -2.40 -14.02
C LEU A 209 5.63 -1.17 -13.60
N PRO A 210 6.47 -1.28 -12.57
CA PRO A 210 7.21 -0.13 -12.08
C PRO A 210 8.24 0.36 -13.09
N VAL A 211 8.24 1.67 -13.32
CA VAL A 211 9.29 2.38 -14.06
C VAL A 211 10.00 3.32 -13.11
N THR A 212 11.17 2.89 -12.61
CA THR A 212 11.85 3.58 -11.51
C THR A 212 12.19 5.02 -11.82
N THR A 213 12.55 5.32 -13.07
CA THR A 213 12.91 6.68 -13.50
C THR A 213 11.72 7.64 -13.52
N HIS A 214 10.50 7.13 -13.73
CA HIS A 214 9.29 7.93 -13.60
C HIS A 214 9.13 8.41 -12.16
N TYR A 215 9.36 7.52 -11.20
CA TYR A 215 9.24 7.82 -9.78
C TYR A 215 10.38 8.71 -9.28
N THR A 216 11.63 8.47 -9.69
CA THR A 216 12.78 9.29 -9.28
C THR A 216 12.66 10.72 -9.82
N HIS A 217 12.18 10.88 -11.04
CA HIS A 217 11.93 12.19 -11.64
C HIS A 217 10.77 12.92 -10.95
N ALA A 218 9.61 12.26 -10.82
CA ALA A 218 8.43 12.89 -10.24
C ALA A 218 8.58 13.17 -8.74
N PHE A 219 9.31 12.33 -8.00
CA PHE A 219 9.45 12.40 -6.55
C PHE A 219 10.93 12.39 -6.14
N PRO A 220 11.71 13.44 -6.45
CA PRO A 220 13.18 13.45 -6.30
C PRO A 220 13.65 13.33 -4.84
N ASN A 221 12.74 13.61 -3.91
CA ASN A 221 12.97 13.81 -2.48
C ASN A 221 12.31 12.71 -1.63
N LEU A 222 11.95 11.60 -2.27
CA LEU A 222 11.25 10.48 -1.65
C LEU A 222 12.10 9.84 -0.54
N SER A 223 11.45 9.51 0.58
CA SER A 223 12.06 8.81 1.73
C SER A 223 11.49 7.40 1.90
N LYS A 224 10.18 7.24 1.70
CA LYS A 224 9.47 5.96 1.81
C LYS A 224 8.77 5.60 0.51
N LEU A 225 9.04 4.40 0.01
CA LEU A 225 8.46 3.86 -1.21
C LEU A 225 7.75 2.54 -0.91
N ARG A 226 6.47 2.43 -1.28
CA ARG A 226 5.76 1.16 -1.39
C ARG A 226 5.26 0.97 -2.81
N VAL A 227 5.52 -0.20 -3.40
CA VAL A 227 5.12 -0.54 -4.76
C VAL A 227 4.63 -1.98 -4.79
N GLU A 228 3.45 -2.19 -5.37
CA GLU A 228 2.88 -3.51 -5.64
C GLU A 228 2.29 -3.52 -7.06
N THR A 229 2.83 -4.38 -7.92
CA THR A 229 2.26 -4.62 -9.25
C THR A 229 0.99 -5.47 -9.11
N SER A 230 -0.02 -5.15 -9.91
CA SER A 230 -1.27 -5.91 -9.97
C SER A 230 -1.03 -7.40 -10.25
N PRO A 231 -1.69 -8.34 -9.54
CA PRO A 231 -1.61 -9.76 -9.82
C PRO A 231 -1.95 -10.13 -11.26
N ASP A 232 -2.87 -9.42 -11.90
CA ASP A 232 -3.27 -9.65 -13.29
C ASP A 232 -2.13 -9.32 -14.26
N VAL A 233 -1.42 -8.22 -13.99
CA VAL A 233 -0.25 -7.78 -14.77
C VAL A 233 0.91 -8.78 -14.59
N LEU A 234 1.17 -9.23 -13.36
CA LEU A 234 2.19 -10.25 -13.09
C LEU A 234 1.85 -11.60 -13.74
N SER A 235 0.57 -11.99 -13.73
CA SER A 235 0.10 -13.22 -14.37
C SER A 235 0.27 -13.16 -15.89
N ALA A 236 -0.07 -12.03 -16.51
CA ALA A 236 0.16 -11.80 -17.93
C ALA A 236 1.66 -11.86 -18.30
N LEU A 237 2.53 -11.35 -17.42
CA LEU A 237 3.98 -11.45 -17.60
C LEU A 237 4.50 -12.88 -17.53
N ALA A 238 3.98 -13.69 -16.60
CA ALA A 238 4.38 -15.09 -16.45
C ALA A 238 4.06 -15.92 -17.71
N VAL A 239 2.93 -15.63 -18.36
CA VAL A 239 2.56 -16.25 -19.65
C VAL A 239 3.50 -15.81 -20.77
N SER A 240 4.01 -14.58 -20.73
CA SER A 240 4.77 -13.95 -21.83
C SER A 240 6.26 -14.38 -21.97
N LYS A 241 6.68 -15.48 -21.33
CA LYS A 241 8.05 -16.02 -21.18
C LYS A 241 8.82 -15.41 -19.99
N SER A 242 9.68 -16.24 -19.38
CA SER A 242 10.46 -15.94 -18.17
C SER A 242 11.34 -14.67 -18.24
N ASP A 243 11.69 -14.22 -19.43
CA ASP A 243 12.65 -13.13 -19.61
C ASP A 243 12.04 -11.74 -19.41
N SER A 244 10.71 -11.62 -19.29
CA SER A 244 10.02 -10.34 -19.20
C SER A 244 10.41 -9.56 -17.94
N VAL A 245 10.44 -10.23 -16.78
CA VAL A 245 10.85 -9.64 -15.49
C VAL A 245 12.30 -9.17 -15.52
N THR A 246 13.22 -9.98 -16.08
CA THR A 246 14.63 -9.62 -16.23
C THR A 246 14.81 -8.44 -17.20
N LYS A 247 14.05 -8.39 -18.29
CA LYS A 247 14.08 -7.25 -19.23
C LYS A 247 13.60 -5.96 -18.57
N SER A 248 12.53 -6.01 -17.77
CA SER A 248 12.07 -4.85 -16.99
C SER A 248 13.14 -4.37 -16.01
N ARG A 249 13.77 -5.29 -15.28
CA ARG A 249 14.91 -4.96 -14.40
C ARG A 249 16.05 -4.29 -15.14
N SER A 250 16.52 -4.88 -16.25
CA SER A 250 17.63 -4.32 -17.03
C SER A 250 17.31 -2.92 -17.55
N ARG A 251 16.10 -2.71 -18.06
CA ARG A 251 15.64 -1.39 -18.50
C ARG A 251 15.68 -0.37 -17.36
N ASN A 252 15.12 -0.69 -16.20
CA ASN A 252 15.12 0.20 -15.04
C ASN A 252 16.54 0.49 -14.53
N CYS A 253 17.44 -0.50 -14.61
CA CYS A 253 18.86 -0.32 -14.29
C CYS A 253 19.52 0.69 -15.23
N ASP A 254 19.42 0.45 -16.54
CA ASP A 254 20.06 1.26 -17.58
C ASP A 254 19.55 2.71 -17.56
N GLN A 255 18.24 2.90 -17.36
CA GLN A 255 17.65 4.22 -17.28
C GLN A 255 18.10 4.99 -16.02
N GLN A 256 18.21 4.33 -14.85
CA GLN A 256 18.72 4.98 -13.63
C GLN A 256 20.21 5.34 -13.77
N LEU A 257 21.02 4.50 -14.40
CA LEU A 257 22.42 4.82 -14.68
C LEU A 257 22.55 6.04 -15.61
N LYS A 258 21.61 6.23 -16.53
CA LYS A 258 21.58 7.35 -17.48
C LYS A 258 21.03 8.65 -16.87
N THR A 259 19.98 8.57 -16.07
CA THR A 259 19.19 9.74 -15.63
C THR A 259 19.38 10.09 -14.15
N GLY A 260 20.05 9.23 -13.39
CA GLY A 260 20.16 9.32 -11.95
C GLY A 260 19.07 8.53 -11.22
N THR A 261 19.21 8.49 -9.90
CA THR A 261 18.30 7.81 -8.97
C THR A 261 18.27 8.57 -7.65
N TRP A 262 17.47 8.12 -6.69
CA TRP A 262 17.45 8.71 -5.35
C TRP A 262 18.82 8.62 -4.66
N LYS A 263 19.13 9.58 -3.79
CA LYS A 263 20.37 9.53 -2.99
C LYS A 263 20.35 8.37 -1.99
N SER A 264 19.21 8.17 -1.36
CA SER A 264 18.92 7.10 -0.41
C SER A 264 17.42 7.04 -0.14
N LEU A 265 16.92 5.90 0.33
CA LEU A 265 15.57 5.76 0.89
C LEU A 265 15.66 5.32 2.35
N ASP A 266 14.76 5.81 3.18
CA ASP A 266 14.62 5.36 4.57
C ASP A 266 13.95 3.97 4.60
N ALA A 267 12.90 3.78 3.80
CA ALA A 267 12.20 2.50 3.73
C ALA A 267 11.70 2.17 2.33
N CYS A 268 11.78 0.90 1.94
CA CYS A 268 11.14 0.40 0.72
C CYS A 268 10.37 -0.89 0.97
N HIS A 269 9.07 -0.89 0.64
CA HIS A 269 8.14 -2.00 0.81
C HIS A 269 7.67 -2.50 -0.54
N ALA A 270 7.95 -3.74 -0.89
CA ALA A 270 7.43 -4.31 -2.13
C ALA A 270 7.45 -5.84 -2.10
N PRO A 271 6.65 -6.52 -2.94
CA PRO A 271 6.87 -7.90 -3.29
C PRO A 271 8.31 -8.12 -3.78
N LEU A 272 8.88 -9.31 -3.57
CA LEU A 272 10.24 -9.62 -4.03
C LEU A 272 10.43 -9.35 -5.54
N VAL A 273 9.42 -9.71 -6.35
CA VAL A 273 9.45 -9.49 -7.80
C VAL A 273 9.49 -7.99 -8.15
N ASP A 274 8.78 -7.16 -7.41
CA ASP A 274 8.72 -5.71 -7.64
C ASP A 274 10.02 -5.03 -7.21
N HIS A 275 10.60 -5.42 -6.05
CA HIS A 275 11.96 -5.01 -5.67
C HIS A 275 12.98 -5.37 -6.75
N PHE A 276 12.88 -6.57 -7.31
CA PHE A 276 13.76 -7.03 -8.38
C PHE A 276 13.58 -6.21 -9.67
N MET A 277 12.34 -5.90 -10.07
CA MET A 277 12.05 -5.09 -11.26
C MET A 277 12.45 -3.62 -11.09
N LEU A 278 12.23 -3.03 -9.90
CA LEU A 278 12.62 -1.65 -9.60
C LEU A 278 14.12 -1.40 -9.80
N CYS A 279 14.95 -2.41 -9.55
CA CYS A 279 16.40 -2.33 -9.69
C CYS A 279 17.00 -1.08 -9.01
N LEU A 280 16.59 -0.79 -7.77
CA LEU A 280 17.03 0.41 -7.05
C LEU A 280 18.56 0.49 -6.98
N ILE A 281 19.14 1.53 -7.57
CA ILE A 281 20.60 1.80 -7.55
C ILE A 281 20.93 2.84 -6.47
N CYS A 282 20.34 2.70 -5.28
CA CYS A 282 20.57 3.57 -4.15
C CYS A 282 20.50 2.80 -2.83
N PRO A 283 21.17 3.26 -1.75
CA PRO A 283 21.02 2.67 -0.43
C PRO A 283 19.59 2.78 0.09
N VAL A 284 19.10 1.69 0.71
CA VAL A 284 17.80 1.66 1.39
C VAL A 284 18.03 1.25 2.83
N LYS A 285 17.74 2.12 3.81
CA LYS A 285 18.01 1.81 5.22
C LYS A 285 17.20 0.60 5.71
N GLU A 286 15.91 0.55 5.39
CA GLU A 286 14.96 -0.49 5.81
C GLU A 286 14.28 -1.12 4.59
N LEU A 287 14.61 -2.39 4.31
CA LEU A 287 14.07 -3.13 3.18
C LEU A 287 13.01 -4.12 3.65
N HIS A 288 11.77 -3.90 3.24
CA HIS A 288 10.65 -4.78 3.53
C HIS A 288 10.26 -5.54 2.27
N VAL A 289 10.55 -6.84 2.26
CA VAL A 289 10.26 -7.75 1.17
C VAL A 289 9.12 -8.67 1.61
N PHE A 290 8.10 -8.78 0.78
CA PHE A 290 7.02 -9.73 1.01
C PHE A 290 6.70 -10.56 -0.23
N GLY A 291 5.87 -11.58 -0.10
CA GLY A 291 5.34 -12.33 -1.22
C GLY A 291 5.32 -13.84 -0.98
N PRO A 292 4.59 -14.59 -1.82
CA PRO A 292 4.34 -16.01 -1.59
C PRO A 292 5.50 -16.94 -1.97
N HIS A 293 6.56 -16.42 -2.61
CA HIS A 293 7.67 -17.22 -3.11
C HIS A 293 9.00 -16.48 -2.95
N MET A 294 9.98 -17.12 -2.29
CA MET A 294 11.35 -16.60 -2.18
C MET A 294 12.19 -17.09 -3.35
N ASN A 295 12.82 -16.15 -4.07
CA ASN A 295 13.88 -16.44 -5.02
C ASN A 295 15.20 -15.82 -4.49
N PRO A 296 16.13 -16.62 -3.94
CA PRO A 296 17.39 -16.12 -3.42
C PRO A 296 18.22 -15.35 -4.47
N ASP A 297 18.19 -15.74 -5.74
CA ASP A 297 18.94 -15.05 -6.78
C ASP A 297 18.39 -13.62 -7.02
N MET A 298 17.06 -13.45 -6.99
CA MET A 298 16.44 -12.12 -7.05
C MET A 298 16.76 -11.30 -5.80
N LEU A 299 16.64 -11.89 -4.61
CA LEU A 299 16.94 -11.19 -3.35
C LEU A 299 18.41 -10.74 -3.30
N TYR A 300 19.35 -11.59 -3.75
CA TYR A 300 20.76 -11.24 -3.83
C TYR A 300 20.97 -9.99 -4.71
N GLN A 301 20.32 -9.94 -5.87
CA GLN A 301 20.41 -8.81 -6.79
C GLN A 301 19.81 -7.53 -6.23
N VAL A 302 18.78 -7.63 -5.37
CA VAL A 302 18.21 -6.49 -4.63
C VAL A 302 19.18 -6.02 -3.54
N LEU A 303 19.62 -6.92 -2.66
CA LEU A 303 20.51 -6.59 -1.54
C LEU A 303 21.85 -6.02 -2.01
N LYS A 304 22.36 -6.50 -3.16
CA LYS A 304 23.62 -6.02 -3.73
C LYS A 304 23.61 -4.51 -4.00
N THR A 305 22.48 -3.97 -4.46
CA THR A 305 22.37 -2.55 -4.82
C THR A 305 21.82 -1.70 -3.69
N THR A 306 20.94 -2.25 -2.84
CA THR A 306 20.29 -1.48 -1.76
C THR A 306 21.05 -1.50 -0.43
N GLN A 307 21.86 -2.53 -0.17
CA GLN A 307 22.71 -2.69 1.02
C GLN A 307 22.03 -2.31 2.35
N PRO A 308 20.88 -2.91 2.68
CA PRO A 308 20.07 -2.44 3.80
C PRO A 308 20.66 -2.75 5.17
N SER A 309 20.38 -1.86 6.12
CA SER A 309 20.73 -2.05 7.53
C SER A 309 19.69 -2.85 8.30
N ALA A 310 18.44 -2.84 7.83
CA ALA A 310 17.35 -3.67 8.34
C ALA A 310 16.64 -4.38 7.18
N LEU A 311 16.41 -5.67 7.33
CA LEU A 311 15.71 -6.51 6.35
C LEU A 311 14.52 -7.18 7.02
N SER A 312 13.33 -7.02 6.44
CA SER A 312 12.12 -7.70 6.86
C SER A 312 11.62 -8.58 5.73
N LEU A 313 11.60 -9.89 5.93
CA LEU A 313 11.08 -10.89 4.99
C LEU A 313 9.72 -11.38 5.49
N ARG A 314 8.64 -11.08 4.77
CA ARG A 314 7.27 -11.41 5.20
C ARG A 314 6.52 -12.32 4.24
N SER A 315 5.66 -13.16 4.82
CA SER A 315 4.72 -14.02 4.10
C SER A 315 5.38 -15.13 3.26
N PHE A 316 6.62 -15.52 3.60
CA PHE A 316 7.33 -16.62 2.94
C PHE A 316 7.10 -17.94 3.67
N PHE A 317 7.07 -19.05 2.91
CA PHE A 317 7.01 -20.37 3.53
C PHE A 317 8.35 -20.77 4.12
N LEU A 318 8.33 -21.56 5.20
CA LEU A 318 9.55 -22.03 5.86
C LEU A 318 10.48 -22.78 4.88
N ALA A 319 9.91 -23.64 4.02
CA ALA A 319 10.68 -24.39 3.01
C ALA A 319 11.43 -23.49 2.02
N ASP A 320 10.88 -22.32 1.69
CA ASP A 320 11.50 -21.36 0.76
C ASP A 320 12.73 -20.68 1.39
N LEU A 321 12.72 -20.50 2.71
CA LEU A 321 13.83 -19.91 3.48
C LEU A 321 14.86 -20.96 3.88
N ALA A 322 14.46 -22.21 4.07
CA ALA A 322 15.31 -23.33 4.45
C ALA A 322 16.07 -23.95 3.26
N THR A 323 16.63 -23.13 2.37
CA THR A 323 17.38 -23.63 1.20
C THR A 323 18.87 -23.34 1.32
N ARG A 324 19.71 -24.22 0.76
CA ARG A 324 21.17 -23.97 0.69
C ARG A 324 21.50 -22.67 -0.08
N ARG A 325 20.64 -22.29 -1.03
CA ARG A 325 20.79 -21.05 -1.80
C ARG A 325 20.53 -19.82 -0.92
N PHE A 326 19.47 -19.84 -0.11
CA PHE A 326 19.20 -18.77 0.85
C PHE A 326 20.32 -18.66 1.90
N ALA A 327 20.80 -19.80 2.43
CA ALA A 327 21.95 -19.80 3.33
C ALA A 327 23.19 -19.18 2.68
N LYS A 328 23.51 -19.56 1.44
CA LYS A 328 24.63 -18.98 0.69
C LYS A 328 24.48 -17.48 0.48
N LEU A 329 23.26 -16.98 0.27
CA LEU A 329 22.95 -15.56 0.12
C LEU A 329 23.27 -14.77 1.40
N LEU A 330 22.89 -15.28 2.57
CA LEU A 330 23.15 -14.61 3.85
C LEU A 330 24.64 -14.54 4.19
N CYS A 331 25.46 -15.42 3.61
CA CYS A 331 26.93 -15.35 3.70
C CYS A 331 27.59 -14.37 2.70
N GLN A 332 26.84 -13.75 1.80
CA GLN A 332 27.43 -12.87 0.77
C GLN A 332 27.77 -11.48 1.34
N PRO A 333 28.72 -10.75 0.71
CA PRO A 333 29.06 -9.38 1.10
C PRO A 333 27.88 -8.40 1.12
N CYS A 334 26.82 -8.64 0.35
CA CYS A 334 25.63 -7.78 0.34
C CYS A 334 24.84 -7.81 1.66
N ALA A 335 25.05 -8.80 2.53
CA ALA A 335 24.43 -8.91 3.85
C ALA A 335 25.29 -8.33 4.98
N VAL A 336 26.51 -7.85 4.69
CA VAL A 336 27.48 -7.43 5.73
C VAL A 336 27.00 -6.22 6.55
N ASN A 337 26.21 -5.33 5.95
CA ASN A 337 25.69 -4.13 6.59
C ASN A 337 24.42 -4.39 7.41
N LEU A 338 23.89 -5.61 7.37
CA LEU A 338 22.64 -5.96 8.02
C LEU A 338 22.82 -6.00 9.53
N LYS A 339 22.05 -5.16 10.24
CA LYS A 339 22.01 -5.08 11.70
C LYS A 339 20.72 -5.64 12.29
N ARG A 340 19.62 -5.60 11.53
CA ARG A 340 18.30 -6.08 11.95
C ARG A 340 17.72 -7.02 10.92
N LEU A 341 17.25 -8.19 11.36
CA LEU A 341 16.54 -9.14 10.53
C LEU A 341 15.18 -9.47 11.15
N GLU A 342 14.12 -9.32 10.37
CA GLU A 342 12.77 -9.75 10.72
C GLU A 342 12.30 -10.82 9.74
N LEU A 343 11.81 -11.94 10.25
CA LEU A 343 11.30 -13.06 9.48
C LEU A 343 9.86 -13.33 9.90
N PHE A 344 8.91 -13.20 8.98
CA PHE A 344 7.53 -13.63 9.18
C PHE A 344 7.28 -14.86 8.30
N ILE A 345 7.32 -16.01 8.96
CA ILE A 345 7.36 -17.34 8.36
C ILE A 345 5.98 -17.96 8.42
N CYS A 346 5.48 -18.39 7.27
CA CYS A 346 4.24 -19.15 7.15
C CYS A 346 4.55 -20.65 7.17
N ILE A 347 3.82 -21.41 7.98
CA ILE A 347 3.88 -22.88 7.98
C ILE A 347 2.53 -23.43 7.52
N LYS A 348 2.55 -24.34 6.54
CA LYS A 348 1.40 -25.06 6.02
C LYS A 348 1.38 -26.49 6.56
N SER A 349 0.20 -27.13 6.58
CA SER A 349 0.05 -28.54 6.95
C SER A 349 0.81 -29.52 6.04
N ALA A 350 1.26 -29.07 4.86
CA ALA A 350 2.01 -29.89 3.91
C ALA A 350 3.54 -29.82 4.12
N ASP A 351 4.02 -29.01 5.07
CA ASP A 351 5.44 -28.90 5.37
C ASP A 351 5.91 -30.13 6.16
N VAL A 352 6.43 -31.13 5.46
CA VAL A 352 6.73 -32.46 6.03
C VAL A 352 7.85 -32.42 7.08
N ASP A 353 8.80 -31.51 6.97
CA ASP A 353 9.95 -31.43 7.89
C ASP A 353 10.14 -30.02 8.46
N VAL A 354 9.19 -29.59 9.32
CA VAL A 354 9.29 -28.28 9.98
C VAL A 354 10.55 -28.19 10.86
N ALA A 355 10.88 -29.26 11.56
CA ALA A 355 12.04 -29.30 12.47
C ALA A 355 13.36 -29.10 11.71
N GLY A 356 13.62 -29.92 10.68
CA GLY A 356 14.83 -29.84 9.88
C GLY A 356 14.92 -28.54 9.08
N ASN A 357 13.81 -28.04 8.55
CA ASN A 357 13.79 -26.75 7.85
C ASN A 357 14.09 -25.58 8.80
N LEU A 358 13.54 -25.60 10.02
CA LEU A 358 13.85 -24.58 11.02
C LEU A 358 15.33 -24.67 11.41
N ASP A 359 15.87 -25.87 11.66
CA ASP A 359 17.30 -26.07 11.94
C ASP A 359 18.22 -25.56 10.82
N GLN A 360 17.83 -25.79 9.57
CA GLN A 360 18.55 -25.32 8.41
C GLN A 360 18.50 -23.79 8.31
N LEU A 361 17.33 -23.18 8.58
CA LEU A 361 17.19 -21.73 8.63
C LEU A 361 18.07 -21.13 9.74
N LEU A 362 18.03 -21.67 10.96
CA LEU A 362 18.87 -21.21 12.07
C LEU A 362 20.36 -21.32 11.72
N SER A 363 20.76 -22.42 11.09
CA SER A 363 22.13 -22.62 10.61
C SER A 363 22.54 -21.59 9.56
N ALA A 364 21.60 -21.16 8.71
CA ALA A 364 21.82 -20.11 7.72
C ALA A 364 22.02 -18.70 8.34
N LEU A 365 21.49 -18.47 9.55
CA LEU A 365 21.62 -17.18 10.26
C LEU A 365 22.95 -17.03 11.00
N ARG A 366 23.62 -18.14 11.36
CA ARG A 366 24.90 -18.16 12.12
C ARG A 366 25.99 -17.20 11.61
N PRO A 367 26.21 -17.04 10.29
CA PRO A 367 27.28 -16.18 9.77
C PRO A 367 26.99 -14.68 9.88
N LEU A 368 25.74 -14.30 10.20
CA LEU A 368 25.32 -12.91 10.25
C LEU A 368 25.84 -12.21 11.51
N LYS A 369 26.20 -10.94 11.37
CA LYS A 369 26.59 -10.05 12.47
C LYS A 369 25.45 -9.08 12.81
N ILE A 370 24.25 -9.62 13.00
CA ILE A 370 23.06 -8.85 13.34
C ILE A 370 22.97 -8.61 14.85
N VAL A 371 22.40 -7.47 15.22
CA VAL A 371 22.16 -7.04 16.61
C VAL A 371 20.74 -7.39 17.06
N SER A 372 19.79 -7.39 16.12
CA SER A 372 18.37 -7.66 16.40
C SER A 372 17.82 -8.71 15.43
N LEU A 373 17.18 -9.74 15.99
CA LEU A 373 16.46 -10.78 15.24
C LEU A 373 15.01 -10.88 15.73
N SER A 374 14.07 -10.80 14.80
CA SER A 374 12.66 -11.08 15.06
C SER A 374 12.20 -12.24 14.17
N VAL A 375 11.61 -13.28 14.75
CA VAL A 375 11.02 -14.40 14.02
C VAL A 375 9.58 -14.60 14.47
N SER A 376 8.65 -14.37 13.56
CA SER A 376 7.22 -14.63 13.76
C SER A 376 6.82 -15.82 12.92
N ILE A 377 6.34 -16.88 13.57
CA ILE A 377 5.88 -18.11 12.93
C ILE A 377 4.35 -18.12 12.97
N SER A 378 3.73 -18.05 11.80
CA SER A 378 2.28 -18.08 11.62
C SER A 378 1.86 -19.42 11.02
N CYS A 379 1.02 -20.16 11.76
CA CYS A 379 0.54 -21.48 11.37
C CYS A 379 -0.76 -21.36 10.56
N PHE A 380 -0.80 -21.95 9.37
CA PHE A 380 -1.98 -21.99 8.50
C PHE A 380 -2.45 -23.44 8.33
N PHE A 381 -3.11 -23.96 9.35
CA PHE A 381 -3.73 -25.28 9.32
C PHE A 381 -5.21 -25.14 8.98
N PRO A 382 -5.65 -25.51 7.76
CA PRO A 382 -7.06 -25.45 7.42
C PRO A 382 -7.86 -26.33 8.38
N LYS A 383 -8.93 -25.78 8.97
CA LYS A 383 -9.84 -26.55 9.83
C LYS A 383 -10.41 -27.70 9.02
N ARG A 384 -10.07 -28.95 9.38
CA ARG A 384 -10.64 -30.13 8.73
C ARG A 384 -12.16 -30.07 8.86
N SER A 385 -12.89 -30.13 7.73
CA SER A 385 -14.33 -30.34 7.79
C SER A 385 -14.57 -31.75 8.32
N LYS A 386 -15.50 -31.91 9.28
CA LYS A 386 -15.81 -33.21 9.92
C LYS A 386 -16.32 -34.29 8.94
N SER A 387 -16.44 -33.98 7.65
CA SER A 387 -17.08 -34.81 6.62
C SER A 387 -16.11 -35.55 5.70
N ALA A 388 -14.79 -35.34 5.79
CA ALA A 388 -13.82 -36.03 4.94
C ALA A 388 -13.39 -37.38 5.56
N GLY A 389 -13.56 -38.47 4.81
CA GLY A 389 -13.35 -39.84 5.28
C GLY A 389 -11.93 -40.17 5.78
N ARG A 390 -11.90 -41.06 6.76
CA ARG A 390 -10.80 -41.47 7.68
C ARG A 390 -9.42 -41.93 7.13
N ARG A 391 -9.09 -41.87 5.84
CA ARG A 391 -7.92 -42.66 5.33
C ARG A 391 -6.59 -41.94 5.09
N ASP A 392 -6.49 -40.61 5.18
CA ASP A 392 -5.21 -39.88 4.98
C ASP A 392 -4.80 -39.03 6.22
N GLU A 393 -5.11 -39.50 7.44
CA GLU A 393 -4.98 -38.67 8.66
C GLU A 393 -3.59 -38.66 9.30
N GLU A 394 -2.75 -39.69 9.15
CA GLU A 394 -1.56 -39.83 10.00
C GLU A 394 -0.35 -38.96 9.60
N SER A 395 -0.14 -38.65 8.31
CA SER A 395 1.06 -37.90 7.89
C SER A 395 0.95 -36.37 8.03
N LYS A 396 -0.22 -35.84 8.40
CA LYS A 396 -0.50 -34.39 8.40
C LYS A 396 -0.39 -33.74 9.78
N ASP A 397 -0.04 -34.53 10.80
CA ASP A 397 0.00 -34.07 12.19
C ASP A 397 1.44 -33.81 12.68
N GLU A 398 2.48 -34.20 11.94
CA GLU A 398 3.88 -34.06 12.40
C GLU A 398 4.30 -32.58 12.59
N ALA A 399 4.01 -31.73 11.61
CA ALA A 399 4.27 -30.29 11.68
C ALA A 399 3.53 -29.62 12.85
N GLU A 400 2.26 -29.98 13.04
CA GLU A 400 1.40 -29.45 14.11
C GLU A 400 1.90 -29.92 15.48
N ASN A 401 2.22 -31.21 15.63
CA ASN A 401 2.77 -31.77 16.86
C ASN A 401 4.13 -31.15 17.22
N TYR A 402 5.02 -30.98 16.24
CA TYR A 402 6.29 -30.30 16.47
C TYR A 402 6.11 -28.86 16.99
N LEU A 403 5.24 -28.07 16.34
CA LEU A 403 5.00 -26.68 16.74
C LEU A 403 4.23 -26.57 18.06
N LYS A 404 3.41 -27.57 18.40
CA LYS A 404 2.77 -27.66 19.71
C LYS A 404 3.81 -27.78 20.82
N ASP A 405 4.83 -28.61 20.61
CA ASP A 405 5.85 -28.93 21.61
C ASP A 405 7.10 -28.01 21.53
N LEU A 406 7.20 -27.15 20.51
CA LEU A 406 8.32 -26.22 20.31
C LEU A 406 8.48 -25.24 21.48
N SER A 407 9.54 -25.36 22.27
CA SER A 407 9.90 -24.38 23.30
C SER A 407 10.56 -23.14 22.66
N LEU A 408 9.90 -21.97 22.78
CA LEU A 408 10.47 -20.70 22.32
C LEU A 408 11.68 -20.28 23.16
N ASP A 409 11.72 -20.67 24.45
CA ASP A 409 12.85 -20.39 25.33
C ASP A 409 14.12 -21.11 24.88
N VAL A 410 14.00 -22.41 24.59
CA VAL A 410 15.11 -23.23 24.08
C VAL A 410 15.57 -22.71 22.72
N LEU A 411 14.63 -22.37 21.83
CA LEU A 411 14.94 -21.82 20.51
C LEU A 411 15.67 -20.47 20.62
N THR A 412 15.24 -19.59 21.54
CA THR A 412 15.86 -18.30 21.77
C THR A 412 17.26 -18.44 22.35
N ALA A 413 17.44 -19.30 23.37
CA ALA A 413 18.74 -19.56 23.96
C ALA A 413 19.73 -20.10 22.92
N ARG A 414 19.27 -20.99 22.04
CA ARG A 414 20.07 -21.50 20.92
C ARG A 414 20.45 -20.40 19.93
N LEU A 415 19.52 -19.51 19.55
CA LEU A 415 19.81 -18.38 18.67
C LEU A 415 20.87 -17.43 19.25
N GLN A 416 20.79 -17.13 20.55
CA GLN A 416 21.79 -16.30 21.23
C GLN A 416 23.16 -16.98 21.30
N ALA A 417 23.20 -18.29 21.54
CA ALA A 417 24.43 -19.06 21.54
C ALA A 417 25.07 -19.15 20.14
N ASP A 418 24.24 -19.34 19.11
CA ASP A 418 24.68 -19.51 17.71
C ASP A 418 25.05 -18.18 17.04
N ILE A 419 24.52 -17.05 17.51
CA ILE A 419 24.76 -15.71 16.95
C ILE A 419 25.16 -14.75 18.07
N PRO A 420 26.45 -14.72 18.46
CA PRO A 420 26.92 -13.97 19.64
C PRO A 420 26.75 -12.45 19.55
N SER A 421 26.48 -11.89 18.36
CA SER A 421 26.23 -10.47 18.17
C SER A 421 24.80 -10.04 18.51
N LEU A 422 23.89 -10.98 18.77
CA LEU A 422 22.49 -10.66 19.08
C LEU A 422 22.35 -10.04 20.47
N GLU A 423 21.81 -8.82 20.50
CA GLU A 423 21.40 -8.12 21.72
C GLU A 423 19.91 -8.29 21.98
N THR A 424 19.09 -8.32 20.92
CA THR A 424 17.64 -8.45 21.00
C THR A 424 17.16 -9.63 20.16
N VAL A 425 16.35 -10.51 20.77
CA VAL A 425 15.68 -11.62 20.08
C VAL A 425 14.19 -11.59 20.42
N SER A 426 13.32 -11.56 19.40
CA SER A 426 11.87 -11.67 19.55
C SER A 426 11.37 -12.87 18.77
N LEU A 427 10.77 -13.84 19.46
CA LEU A 427 10.10 -14.98 18.83
C LEU A 427 8.59 -14.89 19.08
N ALA A 428 7.80 -15.13 18.04
CA ALA A 428 6.35 -15.24 18.16
C ALA A 428 5.86 -16.50 17.44
N LEU A 429 4.90 -17.19 18.04
CA LEU A 429 4.15 -18.27 17.42
C LEU A 429 2.65 -17.96 17.52
N GLU A 430 1.97 -17.97 16.38
CA GLU A 430 0.54 -17.69 16.28
C GLU A 430 -0.17 -18.59 15.25
N GLY A 431 -1.50 -18.61 15.29
CA GLY A 431 -2.33 -19.39 14.37
C GLY A 431 -2.42 -20.89 14.66
N HIS A 432 -1.72 -21.40 15.68
CA HIS A 432 -1.80 -22.80 16.07
C HIS A 432 -3.16 -23.15 16.70
N SER A 433 -3.75 -24.28 16.32
CA SER A 433 -5.08 -24.77 16.75
C SER A 433 -5.17 -25.04 18.26
N HIS A 434 -4.12 -25.65 18.82
CA HIS A 434 -4.07 -26.15 20.20
C HIS A 434 -3.11 -25.39 21.12
N ARG A 435 -2.55 -24.28 20.64
CA ARG A 435 -1.54 -23.51 21.39
C ARG A 435 -1.91 -22.03 21.32
N PRO A 436 -2.01 -21.32 22.47
CA PRO A 436 -2.29 -19.90 22.45
C PRO A 436 -1.14 -19.14 21.79
N ARG A 437 -1.44 -17.94 21.30
CA ARG A 437 -0.42 -17.01 20.81
C ARG A 437 0.64 -16.84 21.90
N THR A 438 1.87 -17.20 21.58
CA THR A 438 3.00 -17.12 22.50
C THR A 438 4.02 -16.17 21.90
N LYS A 439 4.49 -15.20 22.70
CA LYS A 439 5.55 -14.27 22.32
C LYS A 439 6.61 -14.28 23.40
N MET A 440 7.87 -14.36 22.98
CA MET A 440 9.04 -14.28 23.83
C MET A 440 9.95 -13.17 23.31
N VAL A 441 10.49 -12.35 24.22
CA VAL A 441 11.44 -11.30 23.89
C VAL A 441 12.58 -11.33 24.91
N ILE A 442 13.82 -11.35 24.43
CA ILE A 442 15.02 -11.14 25.25
C ILE A 442 15.74 -9.88 24.75
N GLY A 443 16.29 -9.12 25.70
CA GLY A 443 16.98 -7.85 25.46
C GLY A 443 16.08 -6.64 25.71
N ALA A 444 16.69 -5.45 25.78
CA ALA A 444 15.93 -4.21 25.82
C ALA A 444 15.12 -4.09 24.53
N VAL A 445 13.82 -3.84 24.66
CA VAL A 445 12.98 -3.50 23.50
C VAL A 445 13.49 -2.15 23.01
N LEU A 446 14.26 -2.16 21.92
CA LEU A 446 14.56 -0.94 21.20
C LEU A 446 13.23 -0.47 20.59
N GLU A 447 12.55 0.46 21.27
CA GLU A 447 11.47 1.24 20.68
C GLU A 447 12.08 1.99 19.49
N GLY A 448 11.77 1.56 18.27
CA GLY A 448 12.36 2.08 17.04
C GLY A 448 11.38 2.04 15.90
#